data_AF-A0A0Q8MJL6-F1
#
_entry.id   AF-A0A0Q8MJL6-F1
#
_cell.length_a   1.000
_cell.length_b   1.000
_cell.length_c   1.000
_cell.angle_alpha   90.00
_cell.angle_beta   90.00
_cell.angle_gamma   90.00
#
_symmetry.space_group_name_H-M   'P 1'
#
loop_
_entity.id
_entity.type
_entity.pdbx_description
1 polymer ?
#
loop_
_entity_poly.entity_id
_entity_poly.type
_entity_poly.pdbx_seq_one_letter_code
_entity_poly.pdbx_strand_id
1 'polypeptide(L)'
;MKFWRELKPALFATAPTVAAVLALLAGIMLLASGATPTIPDRFLRIYEVTPVILIEISHFLSSILGLILVLLAFGLRARLGGAWGATVATLLVASPLALLKAFAWEEATTLALFAVLLIPLHGAFPRKARLSQMEVTPGWLLSAFAVVFGAGLLGLWSFQHADYGDQPFWRVMADDDAARAIRAWAGAAILLFTFGIFRMFASAATPKVVGEDDPALGRVRAILSCAEEAEPGSNLALLGDKRFLFSPSGESFLMFGVRGRSWISLGAPVGRRDERMDLMWRFRELADAHAARPGFYGLDAEHLPDVVELGFAIHKVGESAAVALDTFTIEGTKRGNLRRAWRQAGDAGATFEVVPPERIGEVMPQLQAISDAWLVHHAGGDKSFSMGGFYPSYVAEFPVGVVRFEGKIIAFATLWTTASKSAFSMDLMRYIEEGPRRIMDYLFVELIEWGRREGYQAIEFGMAPLSGLEDRPLAPVLSRVGALIFERGEEIYNFQGVRAYKGKYDPVWRPRYIAAPNKWAIPLVLADMGLLTSGGVSGLAKRPKKGDEAPGLPTAA
;
A
#
# COMPACT_ATOMS: atom_id res chain seq x y z
N MET A 1 1.57 36.45 -21.18
CA MET A 1 1.91 35.81 -19.89
C MET A 1 0.78 34.94 -19.29
N LYS A 2 -0.51 35.31 -19.39
CA LYS A 2 -1.65 34.45 -18.94
C LYS A 2 -1.72 33.08 -19.66
N PHE A 3 -1.59 33.07 -20.98
CA PHE A 3 -1.59 31.85 -21.81
C PHE A 3 -0.54 30.80 -21.39
N TRP A 4 0.69 31.24 -21.08
CA TRP A 4 1.75 30.35 -20.58
C TRP A 4 1.50 29.83 -19.16
N ARG A 5 0.75 30.56 -18.32
CA ARG A 5 0.32 30.09 -16.99
C ARG A 5 -0.77 29.03 -17.08
N GLU A 6 -1.67 29.13 -18.04
CA GLU A 6 -2.76 28.17 -18.28
C GLU A 6 -2.28 26.89 -18.97
N LEU A 7 -1.26 26.97 -19.83
CA LEU A 7 -0.65 25.80 -20.49
C LEU A 7 0.33 25.04 -19.60
N LYS A 8 0.91 25.67 -18.57
CA LYS A 8 1.94 25.07 -17.71
C LYS A 8 1.48 23.76 -17.03
N PRO A 9 0.26 23.64 -16.47
CA PRO A 9 -0.22 22.38 -15.89
C PRO A 9 -0.36 21.26 -16.92
N ALA A 10 -0.90 21.57 -18.11
CA ALA A 10 -1.05 20.61 -19.20
C ALA A 10 0.32 20.15 -19.72
N LEU A 11 1.25 21.10 -19.92
CA LEU A 11 2.64 20.82 -20.31
C LEU A 11 3.35 19.96 -19.26
N PHE A 12 3.16 20.24 -17.97
CA PHE A 12 3.77 19.47 -16.88
C PHE A 12 3.14 18.08 -16.72
N ALA A 13 1.87 17.91 -17.10
CA ALA A 13 1.21 16.62 -17.12
C ALA A 13 1.80 15.69 -18.20
N THR A 14 2.13 16.24 -19.38
CA THR A 14 2.70 15.48 -20.52
C THR A 14 4.23 15.48 -20.56
N ALA A 15 4.90 16.40 -19.86
CA ALA A 15 6.36 16.49 -19.85
C ALA A 15 7.07 15.17 -19.47
N PRO A 16 6.63 14.38 -18.48
CA PRO A 16 7.25 13.11 -18.14
C PRO A 16 7.21 12.08 -19.27
N THR A 17 6.12 11.99 -20.01
CA THR A 17 5.99 11.05 -21.14
C THR A 17 6.80 11.52 -22.33
N VAL A 18 6.77 12.82 -22.66
CA VAL A 18 7.59 13.40 -23.73
C VAL A 18 9.08 13.21 -23.41
N ALA A 19 9.51 13.53 -22.19
CA ALA A 19 10.88 13.37 -21.76
C ALA A 19 11.35 11.92 -21.82
N ALA A 20 10.50 10.98 -21.38
CA ALA A 20 10.77 9.56 -21.51
C ALA A 20 10.97 9.13 -22.97
N VAL A 21 10.11 9.58 -23.88
CA VAL A 21 10.22 9.28 -25.31
C VAL A 21 11.51 9.86 -25.90
N LEU A 22 11.84 11.11 -25.59
CA LEU A 22 13.08 11.76 -26.07
C LEU A 22 14.33 11.03 -25.58
N ALA A 23 14.38 10.67 -24.29
CA ALA A 23 15.50 9.91 -23.73
C ALA A 23 15.60 8.51 -24.36
N LEU A 24 14.47 7.84 -24.58
CA LEU A 24 14.44 6.53 -25.23
C LEU A 24 14.95 6.61 -26.67
N LEU A 25 14.49 7.60 -27.45
CA LEU A 25 14.92 7.82 -28.82
C LEU A 25 16.42 8.13 -28.89
N ALA A 26 16.93 9.00 -28.01
CA ALA A 26 18.36 9.28 -27.92
C ALA A 26 19.18 8.04 -27.54
N GLY A 27 18.67 7.23 -26.61
CA GLY A 27 19.30 5.98 -26.20
C GLY A 27 19.37 4.96 -27.34
N ILE A 28 18.26 4.76 -28.06
CA ILE A 28 18.19 3.89 -29.24
C ILE A 28 19.13 4.39 -30.34
N MET A 29 19.15 5.71 -30.60
CA MET A 29 20.05 6.32 -31.58
C MET A 29 21.51 6.01 -31.27
N LEU A 30 21.94 6.18 -30.01
CA LEU A 30 23.32 5.89 -29.61
C LEU A 30 23.68 4.40 -29.66
N LEU A 31 22.73 3.52 -29.29
CA LEU A 31 22.92 2.08 -29.39
C LEU A 31 22.99 1.62 -30.86
N ALA A 32 22.13 2.16 -31.72
CA ALA A 32 22.13 1.87 -33.16
C ALA A 32 23.42 2.39 -33.81
N SER A 33 23.81 3.64 -33.53
CA SER A 33 25.09 4.21 -33.97
C SER A 33 26.27 3.37 -33.49
N GLY A 34 26.21 2.83 -32.28
CA GLY A 34 27.22 1.91 -31.74
C GLY A 34 27.23 0.51 -32.35
N ALA A 35 26.16 0.13 -33.06
CA ALA A 35 26.02 -1.18 -33.70
C ALA A 35 26.28 -1.13 -35.22
N THR A 36 26.32 0.06 -35.80
CA THR A 36 26.60 0.28 -37.23
C THR A 36 28.10 0.52 -37.47
N PRO A 37 28.67 0.01 -38.57
CA PRO A 37 30.05 0.25 -38.94
C PRO A 37 30.29 1.74 -39.23
N THR A 38 31.50 2.23 -38.90
CA THR A 38 31.87 3.63 -39.08
C THR A 38 32.05 3.95 -40.57
N ILE A 39 31.50 5.07 -41.05
CA ILE A 39 31.68 5.52 -42.43
C ILE A 39 33.17 5.86 -42.66
N PRO A 40 33.85 5.28 -43.67
CA PRO A 40 35.30 5.43 -43.89
C PRO A 40 35.77 6.89 -43.99
N ASP A 41 35.05 7.74 -44.73
CA ASP A 41 35.41 9.15 -44.94
C ASP A 41 35.38 9.99 -43.66
N ARG A 42 34.48 9.65 -42.72
CA ARG A 42 34.36 10.36 -41.44
C ARG A 42 35.43 9.90 -40.44
N PHE A 43 35.78 8.62 -40.49
CA PHE A 43 36.85 8.05 -39.67
C PHE A 43 38.22 8.63 -40.04
N LEU A 44 38.53 8.74 -41.34
CA LEU A 44 39.80 9.30 -41.82
C LEU A 44 40.03 10.75 -41.36
N ARG A 45 39.01 11.60 -41.39
CA ARG A 45 39.11 13.00 -40.94
C ARG A 45 39.34 13.16 -39.44
N ILE A 46 38.87 12.22 -38.63
CA ILE A 46 39.06 12.24 -37.17
C ILE A 46 40.39 11.64 -36.76
N TYR A 47 40.84 10.61 -37.49
CA TYR A 47 42.12 9.96 -37.25
C TYR A 47 43.31 10.94 -37.35
N GLU A 48 43.20 11.96 -38.20
CA GLU A 48 44.21 13.02 -38.35
C GLU A 48 44.36 13.92 -37.10
N VAL A 49 43.35 13.97 -36.23
CA VAL A 49 43.28 14.94 -35.11
C VAL A 49 43.16 14.25 -33.76
N THR A 50 42.70 13.00 -33.71
CA THR A 50 42.31 12.32 -32.47
C THR A 50 43.02 10.97 -32.33
N PRO A 51 43.66 10.67 -31.17
CA PRO A 51 44.26 9.36 -30.93
C PRO A 51 43.24 8.23 -31.04
N VAL A 52 43.62 7.11 -31.66
CA VAL A 52 42.77 5.92 -31.86
C VAL A 52 42.12 5.44 -30.56
N ILE A 53 42.88 5.43 -29.47
CA ILE A 53 42.38 4.99 -28.16
C ILE A 53 41.21 5.87 -27.66
N LEU A 54 41.21 7.16 -27.99
CA LEU A 54 40.15 8.07 -27.60
C LEU A 54 38.88 7.86 -28.44
N ILE A 55 39.02 7.49 -29.71
CA ILE A 55 37.91 7.10 -30.59
C ILE A 55 37.24 5.83 -30.06
N GLU A 56 38.04 4.82 -29.71
CA GLU A 56 37.55 3.53 -29.18
C GLU A 56 36.83 3.69 -27.85
N ILE A 57 37.43 4.46 -26.92
CA ILE A 57 36.80 4.78 -25.63
C ILE A 57 35.49 5.54 -25.84
N SER A 58 35.46 6.50 -26.77
CA SER A 58 34.25 7.28 -27.06
C SER A 58 33.14 6.41 -27.64
N HIS A 59 33.49 5.42 -28.48
CA HIS A 59 32.54 4.47 -29.05
C HIS A 59 31.91 3.58 -27.98
N PHE A 60 32.75 3.03 -27.09
CA PHE A 60 32.31 2.20 -25.98
C PHE A 60 31.45 2.98 -24.99
N LEU A 61 31.90 4.18 -24.61
CA LEU A 61 31.21 5.04 -23.66
C LEU A 61 29.86 5.53 -24.22
N SER A 62 29.78 5.85 -25.51
CA SER A 62 28.52 6.26 -26.15
C SER A 62 27.45 5.14 -26.12
N SER A 63 27.85 3.88 -26.28
CA SER A 63 26.94 2.74 -26.16
C SER A 63 26.42 2.56 -24.72
N ILE A 64 27.31 2.70 -23.72
CA ILE A 64 26.91 2.71 -22.31
C ILE A 64 25.95 3.86 -22.00
N LEU A 65 26.23 5.07 -22.48
CA LEU A 65 25.37 6.22 -22.26
C LEU A 65 24.02 6.06 -22.96
N GLY A 66 24.00 5.44 -24.15
CA GLY A 66 22.76 5.05 -24.84
C GLY A 66 21.89 4.12 -23.99
N LEU A 67 22.50 3.10 -23.40
CA LEU A 67 21.85 2.20 -22.46
C LEU A 67 21.29 2.92 -21.23
N ILE A 68 22.09 3.81 -20.65
CA ILE A 68 21.70 4.63 -19.51
C ILE A 68 20.50 5.51 -19.87
N LEU A 69 20.45 6.11 -21.06
CA LEU A 69 19.30 6.90 -21.50
C LEU A 69 18.02 6.06 -21.66
N VAL A 70 18.13 4.84 -22.21
CA VAL A 70 17.00 3.89 -22.26
C VAL A 70 16.50 3.58 -20.85
N LEU A 71 17.39 3.37 -19.88
CA LEU A 71 17.02 3.17 -18.48
C LEU A 71 16.35 4.39 -17.85
N LEU A 72 16.94 5.57 -18.07
CA LEU A 72 16.49 6.82 -17.50
C LEU A 72 15.14 7.27 -18.06
N ALA A 73 14.79 6.90 -19.30
CA ALA A 73 13.49 7.12 -19.90
C ALA A 73 12.34 6.65 -18.98
N PHE A 74 12.53 5.54 -18.29
CA PHE A 74 11.53 5.03 -17.35
C PHE A 74 11.46 5.84 -16.06
N GLY A 75 12.61 6.29 -15.55
CA GLY A 75 12.67 7.21 -14.41
C GLY A 75 12.02 8.57 -14.70
N LEU A 76 12.15 9.06 -15.94
CA LEU A 76 11.46 10.25 -16.43
C LEU A 76 9.94 10.02 -16.47
N ARG A 77 9.48 8.91 -17.05
CA ARG A 77 8.05 8.55 -17.05
C ARG A 77 7.49 8.45 -15.63
N ALA A 78 8.30 7.95 -14.70
CA ALA A 78 8.00 7.88 -13.29
C ALA A 78 8.23 9.20 -12.52
N ARG A 79 8.40 10.35 -13.21
CA ARG A 79 8.51 11.70 -12.62
C ARG A 79 9.66 11.88 -11.60
N LEU A 80 10.74 11.11 -11.72
CA LEU A 80 11.87 11.15 -10.79
C LEU A 80 12.80 12.33 -11.09
N GLY A 81 12.99 13.23 -10.13
CA GLY A 81 13.91 14.37 -10.27
C GLY A 81 15.36 13.93 -10.49
N GLY A 82 15.79 12.86 -9.81
CA GLY A 82 17.12 12.27 -10.02
C GLY A 82 17.30 11.69 -11.43
N ALA A 83 16.25 11.12 -12.02
CA ALA A 83 16.30 10.60 -13.39
C ALA A 83 16.40 11.74 -14.41
N TRP A 84 15.66 12.83 -14.19
CA TRP A 84 15.76 14.03 -14.99
C TRP A 84 17.18 14.61 -14.97
N GLY A 85 17.76 14.80 -13.78
CA GLY A 85 19.11 15.33 -13.64
C GLY A 85 20.16 14.45 -14.31
N ALA A 86 20.07 13.13 -14.10
CA ALA A 86 20.95 12.17 -14.77
C ALA A 86 20.78 12.19 -16.29
N THR A 87 19.56 12.32 -16.82
CA THR A 87 19.30 12.36 -18.26
C THR A 87 19.95 13.58 -18.89
N VAL A 88 19.75 14.76 -18.30
CA VAL A 88 20.36 16.01 -18.79
C VAL A 88 21.88 15.89 -18.77
N ALA A 89 22.47 15.38 -17.67
CA ALA A 89 23.92 15.16 -17.60
C ALA A 89 24.41 14.18 -18.66
N THR A 90 23.73 13.05 -18.86
CA THR A 90 24.07 12.05 -19.87
C THR A 90 23.99 12.61 -21.28
N LEU A 91 22.95 13.38 -21.62
CA LEU A 91 22.83 14.02 -22.93
C LEU A 91 23.96 15.03 -23.18
N LEU A 92 24.30 15.84 -22.17
CA LEU A 92 25.38 16.83 -22.26
C LEU A 92 26.77 16.18 -22.38
N VAL A 93 26.99 15.01 -21.78
CA VAL A 93 28.25 14.25 -21.91
C VAL A 93 28.30 13.44 -23.22
N ALA A 94 27.18 12.86 -23.66
CA ALA A 94 27.11 12.08 -24.90
C ALA A 94 27.28 12.97 -26.16
N SER A 95 26.79 14.21 -26.12
CA SER A 95 26.90 15.15 -27.24
C SER A 95 28.34 15.38 -27.74
N PRO A 96 29.33 15.75 -26.90
CA PRO A 96 30.72 15.88 -27.36
C PRO A 96 31.37 14.54 -27.72
N LEU A 97 30.98 13.43 -27.07
CA LEU A 97 31.50 12.10 -27.40
C LEU A 97 31.07 11.64 -28.81
N ALA A 98 29.87 12.01 -29.26
CA ALA A 98 29.42 11.74 -30.62
C ALA A 98 30.30 12.43 -31.69
N LEU A 99 30.81 13.62 -31.37
CA LEU A 99 31.78 14.32 -32.22
C LEU A 99 33.13 13.60 -32.24
N LEU A 100 33.62 13.14 -31.07
CA LEU A 100 34.91 12.43 -30.94
C LEU A 100 34.91 11.04 -31.57
N LYS A 101 33.75 10.37 -31.61
CA LYS A 101 33.61 9.01 -32.15
C LYS A 101 33.75 8.97 -33.68
N ALA A 102 32.97 9.78 -34.40
CA ALA A 102 32.85 9.67 -35.86
C ALA A 102 32.42 10.98 -36.54
N PHE A 103 32.64 12.13 -35.88
CA PHE A 103 32.25 13.45 -36.35
C PHE A 103 30.74 13.51 -36.66
N ALA A 104 29.95 12.82 -35.84
CA ALA A 104 28.50 12.70 -36.00
C ALA A 104 27.82 13.97 -35.47
N TRP A 105 27.93 15.06 -36.24
CA TRP A 105 27.32 16.36 -35.89
C TRP A 105 25.80 16.28 -35.77
N GLU A 106 25.15 15.40 -36.54
CA GLU A 106 23.71 15.10 -36.45
C GLU A 106 23.33 14.53 -35.07
N GLU A 107 24.11 13.57 -34.56
CA GLU A 107 23.90 12.98 -33.23
C GLU A 107 24.14 14.02 -32.13
N ALA A 108 25.26 14.74 -32.21
CA ALA A 108 25.63 15.75 -31.23
C ALA A 108 24.57 16.87 -31.11
N THR A 109 24.11 17.40 -32.25
CA THR A 109 23.08 18.44 -32.28
C THR A 109 21.73 17.94 -31.76
N THR A 110 21.34 16.72 -32.08
CA THR A 110 20.10 16.10 -31.57
C THR A 110 20.14 15.93 -30.05
N LEU A 111 21.25 15.42 -29.51
CA LEU A 111 21.44 15.25 -28.06
C LEU A 111 21.43 16.59 -27.32
N ALA A 112 22.11 17.60 -27.86
CA ALA A 112 22.13 18.95 -27.32
C ALA A 112 20.73 19.59 -27.33
N LEU A 113 19.98 19.43 -28.43
CA LEU A 113 18.60 19.91 -28.53
C LEU A 113 17.70 19.27 -27.48
N PHE A 114 17.78 17.96 -27.29
CA PHE A 114 17.00 17.27 -26.26
C PHE A 114 17.37 17.75 -24.86
N ALA A 115 18.65 18.00 -24.57
CA ALA A 115 19.07 18.57 -23.29
C ALA A 115 18.44 19.95 -23.06
N VAL A 116 18.50 20.84 -24.05
CA VAL A 116 17.92 22.19 -23.98
C VAL A 116 16.40 22.15 -23.76
N LEU A 117 15.69 21.23 -24.42
CA LEU A 117 14.25 21.05 -24.25
C LEU A 117 13.86 20.52 -22.87
N LEU A 118 14.71 19.68 -22.25
CA LEU A 118 14.44 19.06 -20.95
C LEU A 118 14.77 19.95 -19.76
N ILE A 119 15.77 20.83 -19.87
CA ILE A 119 16.19 21.73 -18.78
C ILE A 119 15.03 22.53 -18.15
N PRO A 120 14.15 23.21 -18.90
CA PRO A 120 13.07 24.01 -18.30
C PRO A 120 11.98 23.16 -17.62
N LEU A 121 11.93 21.85 -17.88
CA LEU A 121 10.90 20.94 -17.39
C LEU A 121 11.19 20.35 -16.01
N HIS A 122 12.24 20.80 -15.29
CA HIS A 122 12.61 20.26 -13.97
C HIS A 122 11.43 20.18 -12.97
N GLY A 123 10.54 21.17 -12.99
CA GLY A 123 9.37 21.22 -12.11
C GLY A 123 8.30 20.14 -12.37
N ALA A 124 8.37 19.45 -13.51
CA ALA A 124 7.51 18.30 -13.82
C ALA A 124 7.99 16.99 -13.16
N PHE A 125 9.16 16.99 -12.52
CA PHE A 125 9.78 15.82 -11.88
C PHE A 125 9.95 16.02 -10.35
N PRO A 126 8.85 16.18 -9.60
CA PRO A 126 8.91 16.52 -8.17
C PRO A 126 9.37 15.37 -7.27
N ARG A 127 9.37 14.10 -7.76
CA ARG A 127 9.65 12.95 -6.91
C ARG A 127 11.14 12.90 -6.54
N LYS A 128 11.42 12.99 -5.23
CA LYS A 128 12.78 12.90 -4.66
C LYS A 128 13.26 11.47 -4.43
N ALA A 129 12.48 10.45 -4.81
CA ALA A 129 12.89 9.06 -4.71
C ALA A 129 14.18 8.81 -5.52
N ARG A 130 15.07 7.99 -4.94
CA ARG A 130 16.26 7.52 -5.65
C ARG A 130 15.83 6.64 -6.82
N LEU A 131 16.57 6.65 -7.94
CA LEU A 131 16.36 5.71 -9.07
C LEU A 131 16.30 4.24 -8.59
N SER A 132 17.03 3.93 -7.52
CA SER A 132 17.01 2.64 -6.82
C SER A 132 15.74 2.33 -6.01
N GLN A 133 14.67 3.14 -6.10
CA GLN A 133 13.38 2.94 -5.41
C GLN A 133 12.18 2.80 -6.38
N MET A 134 12.42 2.84 -7.70
CA MET A 134 11.40 2.69 -8.76
C MET A 134 10.77 1.29 -8.83
N GLU A 135 9.52 1.19 -9.30
CA GLU A 135 8.84 -0.09 -9.56
C GLU A 135 9.37 -0.67 -10.88
N VAL A 136 10.05 -1.81 -10.80
CA VAL A 136 10.41 -2.60 -11.98
C VAL A 136 9.22 -3.52 -12.29
N THR A 137 8.45 -3.19 -13.32
CA THR A 137 7.33 -4.03 -13.76
C THR A 137 7.84 -5.11 -14.73
N PRO A 138 7.17 -6.27 -14.85
CA PRO A 138 7.50 -7.25 -15.87
C PRO A 138 7.50 -6.67 -17.30
N GLY A 139 6.57 -5.74 -17.57
CA GLY A 139 6.54 -5.00 -18.82
C GLY A 139 7.77 -4.10 -19.05
N TRP A 140 8.37 -3.58 -17.97
CA TRP A 140 9.63 -2.84 -18.04
C TRP A 140 10.80 -3.75 -18.43
N LEU A 141 10.93 -4.92 -17.79
CA LEU A 141 11.97 -5.90 -18.13
C LEU A 141 11.84 -6.34 -19.59
N LEU A 142 10.61 -6.60 -20.04
CA LEU A 142 10.33 -6.98 -21.42
C LEU A 142 10.67 -5.84 -22.40
N SER A 143 10.33 -4.59 -22.08
CA SER A 143 10.62 -3.45 -22.94
C SER A 143 12.13 -3.17 -23.04
N ALA A 144 12.85 -3.21 -21.91
CA ALA A 144 14.30 -3.06 -21.88
C ALA A 144 14.98 -4.19 -22.66
N PHE A 145 14.54 -5.44 -22.44
CA PHE A 145 15.00 -6.60 -23.20
C PHE A 145 14.75 -6.43 -24.71
N ALA A 146 13.55 -6.01 -25.12
CA ALA A 146 13.21 -5.81 -26.53
C ALA A 146 14.06 -4.74 -27.21
N VAL A 147 14.36 -3.62 -26.52
CA VAL A 147 15.22 -2.55 -27.06
C VAL A 147 16.64 -3.06 -27.26
N VAL A 148 17.19 -3.75 -26.27
CA VAL A 148 18.52 -4.35 -26.39
C VAL A 148 18.52 -5.38 -27.50
N PHE A 149 17.59 -6.33 -27.47
CA PHE A 149 17.47 -7.40 -28.46
C PHE A 149 17.36 -6.84 -29.88
N GLY A 150 16.51 -5.83 -30.09
CA GLY A 150 16.37 -5.15 -31.38
C GLY A 150 17.66 -4.46 -31.84
N ALA A 151 18.36 -3.76 -30.95
CA ALA A 151 19.66 -3.15 -31.28
C ALA A 151 20.71 -4.21 -31.69
N GLY A 152 20.69 -5.38 -31.05
CA GLY A 152 21.55 -6.50 -31.41
C GLY A 152 21.23 -7.08 -32.78
N LEU A 153 19.94 -7.26 -33.10
CA LEU A 153 19.50 -7.71 -34.41
C LEU A 153 19.86 -6.70 -35.52
N LEU A 154 19.71 -5.39 -35.25
CA LEU A 154 20.12 -4.34 -36.20
C LEU A 154 21.62 -4.36 -36.44
N GLY A 155 22.43 -4.55 -35.40
CA GLY A 155 23.88 -4.75 -35.53
C GLY A 155 24.19 -5.95 -36.42
N LEU A 156 23.65 -7.13 -36.08
CA LEU A 156 23.86 -8.35 -36.87
C LEU A 156 23.45 -8.18 -38.34
N TRP A 157 22.30 -7.55 -38.60
CA TRP A 157 21.84 -7.26 -39.96
C TRP A 157 22.79 -6.29 -40.69
N SER A 158 23.22 -5.22 -40.02
CA SER A 158 24.15 -4.24 -40.59
C SER A 158 25.51 -4.86 -40.92
N PHE A 159 26.02 -5.75 -40.06
CA PHE A 159 27.27 -6.47 -40.32
C PHE A 159 27.12 -7.52 -41.43
N GLN A 160 25.94 -8.10 -41.65
CA GLN A 160 25.71 -9.00 -42.78
C GLN A 160 25.62 -8.29 -44.15
N HIS A 161 25.23 -7.01 -44.18
CA HIS A 161 24.99 -6.26 -45.42
C HIS A 161 26.06 -5.20 -45.74
N ALA A 162 27.00 -4.95 -44.81
CA ALA A 162 28.27 -4.28 -45.12
C ALA A 162 29.18 -5.26 -45.91
N ASP A 163 30.34 -4.81 -46.41
CA ASP A 163 31.34 -5.59 -47.22
C ASP A 163 31.85 -6.92 -46.59
N TYR A 164 31.22 -7.37 -45.52
CA TYR A 164 31.39 -8.61 -44.77
C TYR A 164 30.46 -9.74 -45.21
N GLY A 165 29.50 -9.51 -46.12
CA GLY A 165 28.48 -10.49 -46.52
C GLY A 165 29.01 -11.83 -47.05
N ASP A 166 30.23 -11.83 -47.61
CA ASP A 166 30.89 -13.02 -48.15
C ASP A 166 31.76 -13.78 -47.12
N GLN A 167 31.85 -13.29 -45.88
CA GLN A 167 32.69 -13.90 -44.85
C GLN A 167 31.89 -14.83 -43.93
N PRO A 168 32.43 -16.01 -43.58
CA PRO A 168 31.79 -16.90 -42.61
C PRO A 168 31.65 -16.18 -41.26
N PHE A 169 30.49 -16.34 -40.61
CA PHE A 169 30.10 -15.69 -39.34
C PHE A 169 31.21 -15.65 -38.28
N TRP A 170 31.99 -16.74 -38.13
CA TRP A 170 33.10 -16.84 -37.16
C TRP A 170 34.27 -15.90 -37.44
N ARG A 171 34.48 -15.50 -38.70
CA ARG A 171 35.54 -14.58 -39.12
C ARG A 171 35.13 -13.12 -38.91
N VAL A 172 33.85 -12.81 -39.15
CA VAL A 172 33.23 -11.52 -38.78
C VAL A 172 33.27 -11.31 -37.27
N MET A 173 33.01 -12.37 -36.49
CA MET A 173 33.17 -12.36 -35.02
C MET A 173 34.62 -12.18 -34.54
N ALA A 174 35.61 -12.48 -35.38
CA ALA A 174 37.03 -12.34 -35.08
C ALA A 174 37.61 -11.00 -35.53
N ASP A 175 36.85 -10.20 -36.30
CA ASP A 175 37.20 -8.84 -36.67
C ASP A 175 36.98 -7.89 -35.49
N ASP A 176 37.90 -6.95 -35.29
CA ASP A 176 37.98 -6.16 -34.05
C ASP A 176 36.74 -5.28 -33.84
N ASP A 177 36.12 -4.82 -34.93
CA ASP A 177 34.94 -3.96 -34.87
C ASP A 177 33.64 -4.72 -34.59
N ALA A 178 33.43 -5.89 -35.18
CA ALA A 178 32.25 -6.72 -34.88
C ALA A 178 32.34 -7.36 -33.49
N ALA A 179 33.53 -7.83 -33.09
CA ALA A 179 33.80 -8.32 -31.73
C ALA A 179 33.60 -7.22 -30.68
N ARG A 180 33.92 -5.96 -30.99
CA ARG A 180 33.71 -4.80 -30.12
C ARG A 180 32.23 -4.44 -29.99
N ALA A 181 31.49 -4.39 -31.09
CA ALA A 181 30.05 -4.11 -31.08
C ALA A 181 29.26 -5.15 -30.27
N ILE A 182 29.60 -6.44 -30.43
CA ILE A 182 28.90 -7.54 -29.73
C ILE A 182 29.26 -7.58 -28.25
N ARG A 183 30.50 -7.30 -27.86
CA ARG A 183 30.88 -7.19 -26.43
C ARG A 183 30.19 -6.02 -25.74
N ALA A 184 30.11 -4.87 -26.40
CA ALA A 184 29.40 -3.70 -25.88
C ALA A 184 27.89 -4.01 -25.70
N TRP A 185 27.28 -4.67 -26.69
CA TRP A 185 25.88 -5.06 -26.64
C TRP A 185 25.58 -6.12 -25.57
N ALA A 186 26.38 -7.19 -25.49
CA ALA A 186 26.22 -8.25 -24.50
C ALA A 186 26.46 -7.72 -23.07
N GLY A 187 27.46 -6.88 -22.87
CA GLY A 187 27.72 -6.23 -21.59
C GLY A 187 26.55 -5.34 -21.16
N ALA A 188 26.01 -4.55 -22.09
CA ALA A 188 24.82 -3.73 -21.87
C ALA A 188 23.58 -4.57 -21.49
N ALA A 189 23.33 -5.67 -22.21
CA ALA A 189 22.24 -6.60 -21.93
C ALA A 189 22.34 -7.20 -20.53
N ILE A 190 23.53 -7.70 -20.16
CA ILE A 190 23.77 -8.34 -18.86
C ILE A 190 23.61 -7.33 -17.72
N LEU A 191 24.17 -6.12 -17.86
CA LEU A 191 24.06 -5.07 -16.84
C LEU A 191 22.60 -4.64 -16.65
N LEU A 192 21.83 -4.48 -17.73
CA LEU A 192 20.41 -4.19 -17.64
C LEU A 192 19.63 -5.29 -16.91
N PHE A 193 19.88 -6.53 -17.30
CA PHE A 193 19.13 -7.67 -16.78
C PHE A 193 19.45 -7.92 -15.30
N THR A 194 20.73 -7.88 -14.91
CA THR A 194 21.17 -8.02 -13.51
C THR A 194 20.67 -6.86 -12.65
N PHE A 195 20.75 -5.61 -13.14
CA PHE A 195 20.18 -4.46 -12.44
C PHE A 195 18.66 -4.59 -12.28
N GLY A 196 17.95 -5.03 -13.32
CA GLY A 196 16.51 -5.26 -13.28
C GLY A 196 16.08 -6.30 -12.25
N ILE A 197 16.77 -7.44 -12.20
CA ILE A 197 16.51 -8.51 -11.22
C ILE A 197 16.81 -8.03 -9.80
N PHE A 198 18.00 -7.47 -9.56
CA PHE A 198 18.39 -6.94 -8.24
C PHE A 198 17.35 -5.92 -7.73
N ARG A 199 16.88 -5.06 -8.63
CA ARG A 199 15.92 -4.00 -8.29
C ARG A 199 14.52 -4.55 -7.98
N MET A 200 14.11 -5.67 -8.57
CA MET A 200 12.85 -6.34 -8.23
C MET A 200 12.80 -6.76 -6.75
N PHE A 201 13.95 -7.00 -6.14
CA PHE A 201 14.08 -7.41 -4.74
C PHE A 201 14.43 -6.29 -3.76
N ALA A 202 14.94 -5.14 -4.22
CA ALA A 202 15.28 -4.04 -3.33
C ALA A 202 14.03 -3.28 -2.81
N SER A 203 13.88 -3.20 -1.49
CA SER A 203 12.73 -2.54 -0.84
C SER A 203 12.81 -1.02 -0.91
N ALA A 204 11.66 -0.35 -1.09
CA ALA A 204 11.58 1.11 -1.06
C ALA A 204 11.82 1.64 0.36
N ALA A 205 12.41 2.83 0.49
CA ALA A 205 12.54 3.48 1.79
C ALA A 205 11.15 3.79 2.35
N THR A 206 10.90 3.32 3.57
CA THR A 206 9.61 3.49 4.26
C THR A 206 9.74 4.58 5.33
N PRO A 207 8.71 5.43 5.51
CA PRO A 207 8.64 6.32 6.66
C PRO A 207 8.74 5.53 7.97
N LYS A 208 9.17 6.18 9.05
CA LYS A 208 9.30 5.55 10.37
C LYS A 208 7.92 5.19 10.93
N VAL A 209 7.78 4.00 11.55
CA VAL A 209 6.59 3.64 12.36
C VAL A 209 6.58 4.51 13.61
N VAL A 210 5.41 5.00 13.99
CA VAL A 210 5.22 5.73 15.25
C VAL A 210 4.94 4.67 16.33
N GLY A 211 5.93 4.42 17.18
CA GLY A 211 5.82 3.46 18.29
C GLY A 211 5.16 4.06 19.53
N GLU A 212 4.97 3.24 20.56
CA GLU A 212 4.27 3.61 21.80
C GLU A 212 4.86 4.83 22.54
N ASP A 213 6.18 5.00 22.50
CA ASP A 213 6.88 6.11 23.18
C ASP A 213 6.98 7.39 22.33
N ASP A 214 6.37 7.43 21.15
CA ASP A 214 6.52 8.56 20.23
C ASP A 214 5.59 9.72 20.64
N PRO A 215 6.11 10.97 20.75
CA PRO A 215 5.30 12.14 21.10
C PRO A 215 4.11 12.37 20.15
N ALA A 216 4.15 11.82 18.93
CA ALA A 216 3.04 11.87 18.00
C ALA A 216 1.76 11.19 18.54
N LEU A 217 1.85 10.16 19.39
CA LEU A 217 0.66 9.53 19.99
C LEU A 217 -0.08 10.48 20.95
N GLY A 218 0.64 11.35 21.66
CA GLY A 218 0.01 12.41 22.47
C GLY A 218 -0.86 13.33 21.63
N ARG A 219 -0.38 13.69 20.43
CA ARG A 219 -1.17 14.48 19.46
C ARG A 219 -2.36 13.71 18.90
N VAL A 220 -2.20 12.41 18.61
CA VAL A 220 -3.31 11.55 18.16
C VAL A 220 -4.43 11.50 19.20
N ARG A 221 -4.09 11.29 20.49
CA ARG A 221 -5.07 11.32 21.60
C ARG A 221 -5.82 12.66 21.66
N ALA A 222 -5.08 13.77 21.53
CA ALA A 222 -5.67 15.11 21.54
C ALA A 222 -6.62 15.35 20.35
N ILE A 223 -6.32 14.82 19.17
CA ILE A 223 -7.22 14.92 18.01
C ILE A 223 -8.46 14.04 18.21
N LEU A 224 -8.29 12.79 18.65
CA LEU A 224 -9.41 11.87 18.86
C LEU A 224 -10.42 12.38 19.90
N SER A 225 -9.97 13.15 20.90
CA SER A 225 -10.83 13.69 21.95
C SER A 225 -11.71 14.88 21.51
N CYS A 226 -11.41 15.50 20.36
CA CYS A 226 -12.18 16.64 19.83
C CYS A 226 -12.56 16.53 18.35
N ALA A 227 -12.25 15.40 17.68
CA ALA A 227 -12.50 15.22 16.26
C ALA A 227 -13.98 15.40 15.89
N GLU A 228 -14.24 16.21 14.86
CA GLU A 228 -15.56 16.37 14.26
C GLU A 228 -15.97 15.08 13.53
N GLU A 229 -15.03 14.53 12.75
CA GLU A 229 -15.17 13.27 12.03
C GLU A 229 -14.16 12.24 12.58
N ALA A 230 -14.71 11.21 13.21
CA ALA A 230 -13.99 10.01 13.61
C ALA A 230 -14.95 8.83 13.60
N GLU A 231 -14.57 7.75 12.91
CA GLU A 231 -15.24 6.48 13.08
C GLU A 231 -14.71 5.80 14.35
N PRO A 232 -15.48 4.90 15.00
CA PRO A 232 -14.98 4.14 16.15
C PRO A 232 -13.64 3.43 15.86
N GLY A 233 -13.47 2.90 14.64
CA GLY A 233 -12.24 2.25 14.20
C GLY A 233 -11.00 3.16 14.15
N SER A 234 -11.17 4.49 14.18
CA SER A 234 -10.06 5.46 14.25
C SER A 234 -9.22 5.31 15.52
N ASN A 235 -9.80 4.77 16.58
CA ASN A 235 -9.10 4.45 17.84
C ASN A 235 -7.97 3.41 17.68
N LEU A 236 -7.98 2.63 16.59
CA LEU A 236 -6.84 1.76 16.25
C LEU A 236 -5.54 2.55 16.16
N ALA A 237 -5.58 3.86 15.86
CA ALA A 237 -4.42 4.74 15.86
C ALA A 237 -3.54 4.56 17.11
N LEU A 238 -4.13 4.28 18.27
CA LEU A 238 -3.42 4.15 19.54
C LEU A 238 -2.69 2.81 19.73
N LEU A 239 -2.78 1.87 18.77
CA LEU A 239 -2.12 0.56 18.84
C LEU A 239 -0.58 0.62 18.74
N GLY A 240 -0.01 1.75 18.29
CA GLY A 240 1.45 1.92 18.20
C GLY A 240 2.15 1.19 17.03
N ASP A 241 1.39 0.71 16.05
CA ASP A 241 1.90 -0.04 14.88
C ASP A 241 1.72 0.71 13.54
N LYS A 242 1.22 1.93 13.60
CA LYS A 242 0.86 2.76 12.45
C LYS A 242 1.78 3.95 12.26
N ARG A 243 1.59 4.62 11.13
CA ARG A 243 2.26 5.86 10.76
C ARG A 243 1.21 6.94 10.60
N PHE A 244 1.60 8.18 10.87
CA PHE A 244 0.67 9.31 10.82
C PHE A 244 1.14 10.35 9.81
N LEU A 245 0.17 10.90 9.08
CA LEU A 245 0.30 12.13 8.32
C LEU A 245 -0.63 13.16 8.94
N PHE A 246 -0.05 14.19 9.56
CA PHE A 246 -0.83 15.24 10.21
C PHE A 246 -1.12 16.41 9.27
N SER A 247 -2.27 17.06 9.47
CA SER A 247 -2.60 18.31 8.79
C SER A 247 -1.67 19.44 9.26
N PRO A 248 -1.50 20.50 8.45
CA PRO A 248 -0.72 21.67 8.84
C PRO A 248 -1.23 22.35 10.12
N SER A 249 -2.54 22.33 10.36
CA SER A 249 -3.17 23.01 11.50
C SER A 249 -2.76 22.42 12.84
N GLY A 250 -2.66 21.09 12.95
CA GLY A 250 -2.70 20.49 14.27
C GLY A 250 -3.70 19.37 14.38
N GLU A 251 -4.84 19.54 13.71
CA GLU A 251 -6.15 19.10 14.20
C GLU A 251 -6.69 17.86 13.50
N SER A 252 -6.01 17.39 12.45
CA SER A 252 -6.40 16.19 11.70
C SER A 252 -5.21 15.29 11.43
N PHE A 253 -5.47 14.00 11.30
CA PHE A 253 -4.45 13.02 10.90
C PHE A 253 -5.02 11.95 9.97
N LEU A 254 -4.14 11.38 9.15
CA LEU A 254 -4.38 10.14 8.42
C LEU A 254 -3.43 9.08 8.97
N MET A 255 -3.95 7.89 9.28
CA MET A 255 -3.17 6.76 9.76
C MET A 255 -2.97 5.71 8.66
N PHE A 256 -1.73 5.23 8.50
CA PHE A 256 -1.41 4.28 7.44
C PHE A 256 -0.33 3.26 7.82
N GLY A 257 -0.37 2.13 7.14
CA GLY A 257 0.63 1.06 7.20
C GLY A 257 1.44 0.99 5.92
N VAL A 258 2.64 0.44 6.00
CA VAL A 258 3.51 0.24 4.83
C VAL A 258 3.94 -1.21 4.77
N ARG A 259 3.66 -1.86 3.64
CA ARG A 259 4.14 -3.21 3.34
C ARG A 259 4.65 -3.27 1.91
N GLY A 260 5.93 -3.62 1.75
CA GLY A 260 6.58 -3.61 0.44
C GLY A 260 6.45 -2.24 -0.22
N ARG A 261 5.68 -2.17 -1.30
CA ARG A 261 5.40 -0.92 -2.02
C ARG A 261 4.02 -0.34 -1.72
N SER A 262 3.17 -1.03 -0.96
CA SER A 262 1.80 -0.61 -0.69
C SER A 262 1.76 0.24 0.59
N TRP A 263 1.26 1.47 0.45
CA TRP A 263 0.97 2.37 1.56
C TRP A 263 -0.54 2.41 1.73
N ILE A 264 -1.01 1.92 2.86
CA ILE A 264 -2.42 1.59 3.06
C ILE A 264 -2.95 2.46 4.19
N SER A 265 -3.77 3.46 3.86
CA SER A 265 -4.56 4.20 4.84
C SER A 265 -5.62 3.29 5.44
N LEU A 266 -5.75 3.34 6.76
CA LEU A 266 -6.82 2.66 7.48
C LEU A 266 -7.93 3.68 7.74
N GLY A 267 -9.03 3.57 6.99
CA GLY A 267 -10.11 4.54 6.99
C GLY A 267 -9.77 5.84 6.27
N ALA A 268 -10.68 6.80 6.41
CA ALA A 268 -10.51 8.19 6.00
C ALA A 268 -9.69 8.98 7.04
N PRO A 269 -9.18 10.18 6.70
CA PRO A 269 -8.62 11.11 7.69
C PRO A 269 -9.57 11.38 8.86
N VAL A 270 -8.99 11.58 10.03
CA VAL A 270 -9.67 11.81 11.31
C VAL A 270 -9.41 13.25 11.75
N GLY A 271 -10.43 13.95 12.23
CA GLY A 271 -10.31 15.34 12.69
C GLY A 271 -11.37 16.23 12.06
N ARG A 272 -10.94 17.32 11.42
CA ARG A 272 -11.82 18.30 10.79
C ARG A 272 -12.25 17.89 9.38
N ARG A 273 -13.53 18.11 9.08
CA ARG A 273 -14.12 17.74 7.78
C ARG A 273 -13.49 18.47 6.60
N ASP A 274 -13.16 19.76 6.78
CA ASP A 274 -12.62 20.61 5.73
C ASP A 274 -11.16 20.28 5.35
N GLU A 275 -10.42 19.58 6.21
CA GLU A 275 -9.03 19.17 5.97
C GLU A 275 -8.91 17.78 5.32
N ARG A 276 -10.01 17.03 5.22
CA ARG A 276 -10.02 15.63 4.79
C ARG A 276 -9.44 15.44 3.40
N MET A 277 -9.95 16.19 2.41
CA MET A 277 -9.50 16.09 1.03
C MET A 277 -8.01 16.42 0.88
N ASP A 278 -7.56 17.50 1.52
CA ASP A 278 -6.16 17.94 1.48
C ASP A 278 -5.22 16.88 2.06
N LEU A 279 -5.61 16.22 3.15
CA LEU A 279 -4.85 15.11 3.72
C LEU A 279 -4.79 13.89 2.81
N MET A 280 -5.89 13.54 2.13
CA MET A 280 -5.89 12.44 1.16
C MET A 280 -5.01 12.76 -0.05
N TRP A 281 -5.03 14.00 -0.55
CA TRP A 281 -4.12 14.46 -1.60
C TRP A 281 -2.66 14.39 -1.15
N ARG A 282 -2.35 14.92 0.03
CA ARG A 282 -1.00 14.89 0.57
C ARG A 282 -0.51 13.46 0.80
N PHE A 283 -1.37 12.55 1.24
CA PHE A 283 -1.04 11.13 1.36
C PHE A 283 -0.71 10.52 0.00
N ARG A 284 -1.54 10.79 -1.02
CA ARG A 284 -1.30 10.35 -2.39
C ARG A 284 0.01 10.90 -2.93
N GLU A 285 0.27 12.20 -2.79
CA GLU A 285 1.50 12.86 -3.23
C GLU A 285 2.73 12.30 -2.51
N LEU A 286 2.62 12.02 -1.22
CA LEU A 286 3.71 11.45 -0.44
C LEU A 286 4.00 10.01 -0.88
N ALA A 287 2.97 9.18 -1.09
CA ALA A 287 3.13 7.85 -1.64
C ALA A 287 3.73 7.90 -3.05
N ASP A 288 3.25 8.82 -3.90
CA ASP A 288 3.75 9.06 -5.25
C ASP A 288 5.25 9.44 -5.23
N ALA A 289 5.64 10.36 -4.34
CA ALA A 289 7.03 10.79 -4.16
C ALA A 289 7.97 9.67 -3.72
N HIS A 290 7.45 8.63 -3.04
CA HIS A 290 8.18 7.42 -2.63
C HIS A 290 8.04 6.26 -3.62
N ALA A 291 7.41 6.49 -4.78
CA ALA A 291 7.04 5.46 -5.75
C ALA A 291 6.21 4.31 -5.12
N ALA A 292 5.48 4.59 -4.05
CA ALA A 292 4.59 3.65 -3.40
C ALA A 292 3.22 3.61 -4.11
N ARG A 293 2.50 2.51 -3.91
CA ARG A 293 1.10 2.33 -4.30
C ARG A 293 0.22 2.78 -3.12
N PRO A 294 -0.37 3.99 -3.16
CA PRO A 294 -1.33 4.39 -2.14
C PRO A 294 -2.59 3.53 -2.25
N GLY A 295 -3.20 3.22 -1.12
CA GLY A 295 -4.52 2.62 -1.05
C GLY A 295 -5.25 3.07 0.20
N PHE A 296 -6.57 3.12 0.14
CA PHE A 296 -7.44 3.39 1.29
C PHE A 296 -8.29 2.17 1.56
N TYR A 297 -8.28 1.68 2.79
CA TYR A 297 -9.03 0.49 3.19
C TYR A 297 -10.09 0.85 4.23
N GLY A 298 -11.30 0.31 4.07
CA GLY A 298 -12.37 0.45 5.06
C GLY A 298 -13.18 1.74 4.94
N LEU A 299 -13.14 2.41 3.79
CA LEU A 299 -13.89 3.65 3.56
C LEU A 299 -15.40 3.40 3.55
N ASP A 300 -16.16 4.29 4.19
CA ASP A 300 -17.62 4.37 4.02
C ASP A 300 -18.05 5.04 2.71
N ALA A 301 -19.32 4.88 2.36
CA ALA A 301 -19.92 5.38 1.12
C ALA A 301 -19.82 6.92 0.96
N GLU A 302 -19.75 7.67 2.06
CA GLU A 302 -19.64 9.13 2.04
C GLU A 302 -18.29 9.63 1.52
N HIS A 303 -17.25 8.80 1.59
CA HIS A 303 -15.90 9.13 1.13
C HIS A 303 -15.71 8.90 -0.38
N LEU A 304 -16.67 8.27 -1.06
CA LEU A 304 -16.54 7.93 -2.47
C LEU A 304 -16.34 9.13 -3.40
N PRO A 305 -17.01 10.30 -3.20
CA PRO A 305 -16.70 11.50 -3.97
C PRO A 305 -15.23 11.88 -3.89
N ASP A 306 -14.66 11.85 -2.67
CA ASP A 306 -13.26 12.21 -2.44
C ASP A 306 -12.30 11.27 -3.19
N VAL A 307 -12.62 9.98 -3.18
CA VAL A 307 -11.86 8.95 -3.89
C VAL A 307 -11.93 9.13 -5.41
N VAL A 308 -13.08 9.55 -5.94
CA VAL A 308 -13.26 9.84 -7.37
C VAL A 308 -12.44 11.06 -7.79
N GLU A 309 -12.39 12.12 -6.97
CA GLU A 309 -11.54 13.29 -7.24
C GLU A 309 -10.05 12.95 -7.22
N LEU A 310 -9.64 12.01 -6.35
CA LEU A 310 -8.30 11.42 -6.38
C LEU A 310 -8.07 10.53 -7.61
N GLY A 311 -9.08 10.26 -8.44
CA GLY A 311 -8.94 9.42 -9.63
C GLY A 311 -8.60 7.97 -9.29
N PHE A 312 -9.06 7.47 -8.15
CA PHE A 312 -8.84 6.09 -7.72
C PHE A 312 -9.96 5.18 -8.22
N ALA A 313 -9.62 3.92 -8.47
CA ALA A 313 -10.59 2.86 -8.64
C ALA A 313 -11.12 2.41 -7.26
N ILE A 314 -12.42 2.12 -7.21
CA ILE A 314 -13.14 1.74 -5.98
C ILE A 314 -13.64 0.30 -6.10
N HIS A 315 -13.61 -0.45 -5.00
CA HIS A 315 -14.25 -1.76 -4.90
C HIS A 315 -14.87 -1.97 -3.53
N LYS A 316 -16.07 -2.58 -3.47
CA LYS A 316 -16.69 -3.00 -2.20
C LYS A 316 -15.92 -4.19 -1.64
N VAL A 317 -15.61 -4.18 -0.34
CA VAL A 317 -14.84 -5.25 0.32
C VAL A 317 -15.62 -5.95 1.43
N GLY A 318 -16.74 -5.39 1.86
CA GLY A 318 -17.60 -5.97 2.88
C GLY A 318 -18.66 -5.00 3.33
N GLU A 319 -19.24 -5.27 4.49
CA GLU A 319 -20.23 -4.41 5.14
C GLU A 319 -19.91 -4.30 6.64
N SER A 320 -20.10 -3.12 7.24
CA SER A 320 -20.20 -2.98 8.70
C SER A 320 -21.67 -3.03 9.12
N ALA A 321 -21.90 -3.52 10.33
CA ALA A 321 -23.24 -3.55 10.95
C ALA A 321 -23.33 -2.42 11.97
N ALA A 322 -24.30 -1.53 11.80
CA ALA A 322 -24.60 -0.46 12.75
C ALA A 322 -26.02 -0.62 13.31
N VAL A 323 -26.18 -0.51 14.62
CA VAL A 323 -27.49 -0.52 15.29
C VAL A 323 -27.75 0.86 15.86
N ALA A 324 -28.84 1.48 15.44
CA ALA A 324 -29.29 2.76 15.99
C ALA A 324 -29.88 2.56 17.39
N LEU A 325 -29.36 3.30 18.37
CA LEU A 325 -29.71 3.12 19.79
C LEU A 325 -31.07 3.73 20.15
N ASP A 326 -31.54 4.69 19.39
CA ASP A 326 -32.85 5.36 19.57
C ASP A 326 -34.04 4.43 19.28
N THR A 327 -33.88 3.55 18.30
CA THR A 327 -34.90 2.65 17.78
C THR A 327 -34.74 1.21 18.28
N PHE A 328 -33.59 0.89 18.89
CA PHE A 328 -33.37 -0.44 19.45
C PHE A 328 -34.25 -0.68 20.69
N THR A 329 -34.96 -1.81 20.69
CA THR A 329 -35.66 -2.30 21.89
C THR A 329 -35.49 -3.81 22.00
N ILE A 330 -35.19 -4.28 23.21
CA ILE A 330 -35.12 -5.71 23.53
C ILE A 330 -36.53 -6.32 23.71
N GLU A 331 -37.53 -5.47 23.92
CA GLU A 331 -38.92 -5.86 24.04
C GLU A 331 -39.51 -6.26 22.68
N GLY A 332 -40.57 -7.08 22.71
CA GLY A 332 -41.27 -7.54 21.50
C GLY A 332 -40.89 -8.94 21.00
N THR A 333 -41.63 -9.44 20.01
CA THR A 333 -41.54 -10.84 19.55
C THR A 333 -40.30 -11.11 18.70
N LYS A 334 -39.90 -10.17 17.84
CA LYS A 334 -38.76 -10.30 16.92
C LYS A 334 -37.44 -10.68 17.64
N ARG A 335 -37.21 -10.14 18.84
CA ARG A 335 -35.99 -10.37 19.64
C ARG A 335 -36.23 -11.28 20.85
N GLY A 336 -37.29 -12.09 20.86
CA GLY A 336 -37.64 -12.95 21.99
C GLY A 336 -36.52 -13.92 22.41
N ASN A 337 -35.75 -14.46 21.46
CA ASN A 337 -34.61 -15.33 21.76
C ASN A 337 -33.47 -14.58 22.46
N LEU A 338 -33.16 -13.36 22.01
CA LEU A 338 -32.14 -12.49 22.60
C LEU A 338 -32.55 -12.07 24.01
N ARG A 339 -33.81 -11.64 24.20
CA ARG A 339 -34.35 -11.27 25.52
C ARG A 339 -34.29 -12.43 26.52
N ARG A 340 -34.62 -13.66 26.10
CA ARG A 340 -34.50 -14.84 26.97
C ARG A 340 -33.06 -15.12 27.37
N ALA A 341 -32.11 -15.01 26.44
CA ALA A 341 -30.69 -15.19 26.73
C ALA A 341 -30.17 -14.14 27.71
N TRP A 342 -30.52 -12.87 27.49
CA TRP A 342 -30.17 -11.76 28.38
C TRP A 342 -30.74 -11.94 29.80
N ARG A 343 -32.04 -12.24 29.93
CA ARG A 343 -32.66 -12.50 31.25
C ARG A 343 -32.04 -13.72 31.94
N GLN A 344 -31.83 -14.82 31.22
CA GLN A 344 -31.24 -16.03 31.79
C GLN A 344 -29.84 -15.78 32.37
N ALA A 345 -29.00 -14.98 31.68
CA ALA A 345 -27.67 -14.65 32.18
C ALA A 345 -27.76 -13.72 33.41
N GLY A 346 -28.64 -12.72 33.39
CA GLY A 346 -28.87 -11.83 34.54
C GLY A 346 -29.43 -12.56 35.77
N ASP A 347 -30.44 -13.41 35.59
CA ASP A 347 -31.06 -14.22 36.64
C ASP A 347 -30.07 -15.24 37.26
N ALA A 348 -29.08 -15.69 36.47
CA ALA A 348 -28.01 -16.54 36.97
C ALA A 348 -27.00 -15.76 37.85
N GLY A 349 -27.04 -14.43 37.87
CA GLY A 349 -26.15 -13.59 38.67
C GLY A 349 -25.03 -12.91 37.87
N ALA A 350 -25.13 -12.84 36.54
CA ALA A 350 -24.22 -12.01 35.75
C ALA A 350 -24.49 -10.53 36.01
N THR A 351 -23.42 -9.74 36.20
CA THR A 351 -23.50 -8.28 36.33
C THR A 351 -22.58 -7.60 35.33
N PHE A 352 -22.94 -6.40 34.89
CA PHE A 352 -22.16 -5.62 33.92
C PHE A 352 -21.76 -4.28 34.51
N GLU A 353 -20.50 -3.90 34.29
CA GLU A 353 -19.98 -2.57 34.60
C GLU A 353 -19.03 -2.11 33.49
N VAL A 354 -18.89 -0.79 33.32
CA VAL A 354 -17.84 -0.21 32.47
C VAL A 354 -16.78 0.38 33.37
N VAL A 355 -15.57 -0.17 33.30
CA VAL A 355 -14.41 0.33 34.02
C VAL A 355 -13.80 1.48 33.20
N PRO A 356 -13.64 2.68 33.77
CA PRO A 356 -13.07 3.81 33.05
C PRO A 356 -11.54 3.66 32.92
N PRO A 357 -10.90 4.30 31.92
CA PRO A 357 -9.46 4.18 31.64
C PRO A 357 -8.56 4.30 32.88
N GLU A 358 -8.87 5.22 33.79
CA GLU A 358 -8.07 5.51 35.00
C GLU A 358 -8.03 4.34 35.98
N ARG A 359 -9.03 3.45 35.94
CA ARG A 359 -9.15 2.28 36.82
C ARG A 359 -8.80 0.97 36.12
N ILE A 360 -8.44 0.98 34.83
CA ILE A 360 -8.09 -0.24 34.09
C ILE A 360 -6.88 -0.94 34.70
N GLY A 361 -5.93 -0.20 35.28
CA GLY A 361 -4.78 -0.77 35.98
C GLY A 361 -5.16 -1.73 37.12
N GLU A 362 -6.31 -1.52 37.77
CA GLU A 362 -6.81 -2.38 38.87
C GLU A 362 -7.27 -3.76 38.39
N VAL A 363 -7.80 -3.83 37.16
CA VAL A 363 -8.41 -5.05 36.59
C VAL A 363 -7.54 -5.70 35.51
N MET A 364 -6.46 -5.04 35.07
CA MET A 364 -5.58 -5.50 33.98
C MET A 364 -5.12 -6.97 34.13
N PRO A 365 -4.67 -7.45 35.32
CA PRO A 365 -4.27 -8.85 35.45
C PRO A 365 -5.40 -9.84 35.16
N GLN A 366 -6.64 -9.49 35.52
CA GLN A 366 -7.81 -10.32 35.25
C GLN A 366 -8.16 -10.32 33.75
N LEU A 367 -8.07 -9.15 33.10
CA LEU A 367 -8.30 -9.03 31.66
C LEU A 367 -7.26 -9.84 30.86
N GLN A 368 -6.01 -9.81 31.30
CA GLN A 368 -4.92 -10.57 30.67
C GLN A 368 -5.15 -12.08 30.79
N ALA A 369 -5.53 -12.58 31.97
CA ALA A 369 -5.82 -14.00 32.16
C ALA A 369 -6.97 -14.49 31.24
N ILE A 370 -8.04 -13.70 31.10
CA ILE A 370 -9.16 -14.01 30.18
C ILE A 370 -8.67 -14.01 28.73
N SER A 371 -7.85 -13.02 28.38
CA SER A 371 -7.28 -12.87 27.05
C SER A 371 -6.42 -14.07 26.66
N ASP A 372 -5.51 -14.49 27.55
CA ASP A 372 -4.61 -15.60 27.34
C ASP A 372 -5.38 -16.92 27.21
N ALA A 373 -6.36 -17.16 28.11
CA ALA A 373 -7.23 -18.32 28.04
C ALA A 373 -8.04 -18.36 26.73
N TRP A 374 -8.59 -17.23 26.30
CA TRP A 374 -9.36 -17.15 25.06
C TRP A 374 -8.50 -17.47 23.82
N LEU A 375 -7.25 -16.99 23.79
CA LEU A 375 -6.32 -17.23 22.69
C LEU A 375 -5.88 -18.69 22.57
N VAL A 376 -5.85 -19.47 23.65
CA VAL A 376 -5.54 -20.92 23.60
C VAL A 376 -6.54 -21.66 22.70
N HIS A 377 -7.81 -21.27 22.76
CA HIS A 377 -8.89 -21.89 21.99
C HIS A 377 -9.11 -21.26 20.60
N HIS A 378 -8.49 -20.11 20.31
CA HIS A 378 -8.67 -19.38 19.06
C HIS A 378 -7.36 -19.26 18.27
N ALA A 379 -7.31 -19.92 17.11
CA ALA A 379 -6.12 -19.96 16.28
C ALA A 379 -5.71 -18.58 15.72
N GLY A 380 -4.40 -18.31 15.70
CA GLY A 380 -3.80 -17.21 14.92
C GLY A 380 -3.31 -16.01 15.71
N GLY A 381 -3.26 -16.08 17.05
CA GLY A 381 -2.69 -15.05 17.93
C GLY A 381 -3.36 -13.67 17.78
N ASP A 382 -2.79 -12.68 18.48
CA ASP A 382 -3.20 -11.29 18.30
C ASP A 382 -2.92 -10.80 16.89
N LYS A 383 -3.87 -9.98 16.39
CA LYS A 383 -3.78 -9.34 15.08
C LYS A 383 -3.23 -7.92 15.23
N SER A 384 -2.90 -7.31 14.09
CA SER A 384 -2.36 -5.95 14.03
C SER A 384 -3.07 -5.13 12.96
N PHE A 385 -2.67 -3.87 12.81
CA PHE A 385 -3.07 -2.93 11.78
C PHE A 385 -4.56 -2.57 11.75
N SER A 386 -5.41 -3.45 11.21
CA SER A 386 -6.86 -3.26 11.05
C SER A 386 -7.70 -3.90 12.17
N MET A 387 -7.05 -4.60 13.09
CA MET A 387 -7.64 -5.24 14.26
C MET A 387 -6.73 -4.98 15.46
N GLY A 388 -7.31 -4.83 16.65
CA GLY A 388 -6.54 -4.71 17.88
C GLY A 388 -5.93 -6.03 18.35
N GLY A 389 -4.98 -5.88 19.26
CA GLY A 389 -4.37 -6.97 20.03
C GLY A 389 -4.40 -6.63 21.52
N PHE A 390 -4.18 -7.63 22.38
CA PHE A 390 -4.13 -7.40 23.81
C PHE A 390 -2.74 -6.89 24.21
N TYR A 391 -2.58 -5.56 24.16
CA TYR A 391 -1.42 -4.86 24.71
C TYR A 391 -1.89 -4.05 25.91
N PRO A 392 -1.35 -4.26 27.13
CA PRO A 392 -1.83 -3.55 28.32
C PRO A 392 -1.86 -2.02 28.19
N SER A 393 -0.86 -1.44 27.51
CA SER A 393 -0.78 -0.02 27.13
C SER A 393 -2.00 0.42 26.32
N TYR A 394 -2.30 -0.30 25.24
CA TYR A 394 -3.42 -0.04 24.34
C TYR A 394 -4.78 -0.27 25.00
N VAL A 395 -4.94 -1.34 25.78
CA VAL A 395 -6.18 -1.65 26.50
C VAL A 395 -6.50 -0.55 27.52
N ALA A 396 -5.48 0.02 28.15
CA ALA A 396 -5.63 1.11 29.11
C ALA A 396 -6.05 2.46 28.49
N GLU A 397 -6.00 2.61 27.17
CA GLU A 397 -6.50 3.82 26.48
C GLU A 397 -8.02 3.94 26.50
N PHE A 398 -8.73 2.83 26.73
CA PHE A 398 -10.18 2.75 26.52
C PHE A 398 -10.94 2.36 27.78
N PRO A 399 -12.20 2.83 27.92
CA PRO A 399 -13.13 2.19 28.84
C PRO A 399 -13.31 0.71 28.46
N VAL A 400 -13.46 -0.14 29.46
CA VAL A 400 -13.66 -1.59 29.26
C VAL A 400 -14.96 -2.02 29.90
N GLY A 401 -15.89 -2.51 29.09
CA GLY A 401 -17.09 -3.18 29.57
C GLY A 401 -16.73 -4.56 30.08
N VAL A 402 -17.01 -4.87 31.34
CA VAL A 402 -16.70 -6.16 31.96
C VAL A 402 -17.98 -6.83 32.44
N VAL A 403 -18.03 -8.16 32.31
CA VAL A 403 -19.09 -8.99 32.88
C VAL A 403 -18.52 -9.77 34.05
N ARG A 404 -19.17 -9.67 35.20
CA ARG A 404 -18.83 -10.44 36.40
C ARG A 404 -19.84 -11.55 36.64
N PHE A 405 -19.34 -12.65 37.16
CA PHE A 405 -20.13 -13.77 37.68
C PHE A 405 -19.44 -14.26 38.96
N GLU A 406 -20.22 -14.41 40.05
CA GLU A 406 -19.69 -14.78 41.37
C GLU A 406 -18.51 -13.89 41.83
N GLY A 407 -18.56 -12.59 41.50
CA GLY A 407 -17.53 -11.61 41.84
C GLY A 407 -16.29 -11.59 40.94
N LYS A 408 -16.12 -12.56 40.04
CA LYS A 408 -14.99 -12.67 39.11
C LYS A 408 -15.34 -12.09 37.74
N ILE A 409 -14.40 -11.43 37.08
CA ILE A 409 -14.57 -11.03 35.67
C ILE A 409 -14.48 -12.29 34.80
N ILE A 410 -15.47 -12.50 33.94
CA ILE A 410 -15.54 -13.66 33.04
C ILE A 410 -15.57 -13.26 31.56
N ALA A 411 -15.86 -12.00 31.26
CA ALA A 411 -15.81 -11.45 29.92
C ALA A 411 -15.45 -9.97 29.95
N PHE A 412 -14.83 -9.48 28.89
CA PHE A 412 -14.59 -8.06 28.70
C PHE A 412 -14.72 -7.64 27.23
N ALA A 413 -15.01 -6.35 27.03
CA ALA A 413 -14.92 -5.69 25.74
C ALA A 413 -14.25 -4.31 25.86
N THR A 414 -13.22 -4.05 25.05
CA THR A 414 -12.63 -2.70 24.94
C THR A 414 -13.53 -1.81 24.10
N LEU A 415 -13.81 -0.59 24.57
CA LEU A 415 -14.80 0.29 23.95
C LEU A 415 -14.14 1.44 23.20
N TRP A 416 -14.25 1.40 21.87
CA TRP A 416 -13.86 2.49 21.00
C TRP A 416 -14.93 3.57 20.99
N THR A 417 -14.64 4.64 21.73
CA THR A 417 -15.49 5.81 21.88
C THR A 417 -15.11 6.89 20.87
N THR A 418 -16.05 7.79 20.57
CA THR A 418 -15.82 8.93 19.67
C THR A 418 -16.29 10.21 20.35
N ALA A 419 -15.52 11.30 20.19
CA ALA A 419 -15.87 12.61 20.77
C ALA A 419 -17.24 13.13 20.32
N SER A 420 -17.60 12.92 19.04
CA SER A 420 -18.87 13.37 18.46
C SER A 420 -20.11 12.60 18.95
N LYS A 421 -19.92 11.51 19.71
CA LYS A 421 -20.98 10.58 20.15
C LYS A 421 -21.86 10.03 19.01
N SER A 422 -21.41 10.10 17.75
CA SER A 422 -22.16 9.57 16.60
C SER A 422 -22.29 8.05 16.68
N ALA A 423 -21.20 7.36 16.99
CA ALA A 423 -21.21 5.92 17.23
C ALA A 423 -20.09 5.52 18.18
N PHE A 424 -20.24 4.38 18.82
CA PHE A 424 -19.13 3.69 19.48
C PHE A 424 -19.05 2.25 18.95
N SER A 425 -17.93 1.59 19.19
CA SER A 425 -17.72 0.20 18.81
C SER A 425 -16.99 -0.53 19.93
N MET A 426 -16.83 -1.83 19.74
CA MET A 426 -15.87 -2.66 20.47
C MET A 426 -14.77 -3.14 19.54
N ASP A 427 -13.62 -3.47 20.12
CA ASP A 427 -12.47 -4.05 19.41
C ASP A 427 -12.20 -5.48 19.89
N LEU A 428 -11.61 -5.59 21.08
CA LEU A 428 -11.46 -6.86 21.75
C LEU A 428 -12.77 -7.19 22.44
N MET A 429 -13.29 -8.38 22.22
CA MET A 429 -14.36 -8.97 23.02
C MET A 429 -13.94 -10.41 23.33
N ARG A 430 -13.59 -10.69 24.59
CA ARG A 430 -13.07 -11.98 25.03
C ARG A 430 -13.81 -12.46 26.27
N TYR A 431 -13.94 -13.77 26.40
CA TYR A 431 -14.65 -14.41 27.50
C TYR A 431 -14.06 -15.79 27.80
N ILE A 432 -14.26 -16.27 29.02
CA ILE A 432 -13.98 -17.65 29.43
C ILE A 432 -15.28 -18.45 29.52
N GLU A 433 -15.17 -19.78 29.46
CA GLU A 433 -16.35 -20.67 29.55
C GLU A 433 -16.93 -20.76 30.97
N GLU A 434 -16.22 -20.25 31.97
CA GLU A 434 -16.71 -20.11 33.34
C GLU A 434 -17.82 -19.04 33.38
N GLY A 435 -19.08 -19.45 33.38
CA GLY A 435 -20.22 -18.54 33.58
C GLY A 435 -21.53 -19.00 32.90
N PRO A 436 -22.57 -18.14 32.94
CA PRO A 436 -23.85 -18.41 32.32
C PRO A 436 -23.72 -18.58 30.80
N ARG A 437 -24.49 -19.51 30.24
CA ARG A 437 -24.55 -19.71 28.78
C ARG A 437 -24.98 -18.41 28.10
N ARG A 438 -24.42 -18.14 26.91
CA ARG A 438 -24.73 -16.97 26.07
C ARG A 438 -24.33 -15.62 26.67
N ILE A 439 -23.21 -15.58 27.40
CA ILE A 439 -22.68 -14.35 28.00
C ILE A 439 -22.42 -13.22 26.98
N MET A 440 -22.09 -13.56 25.73
CA MET A 440 -21.95 -12.56 24.65
C MET A 440 -23.28 -11.84 24.37
N ASP A 441 -24.39 -12.58 24.24
CA ASP A 441 -25.71 -11.98 23.99
C ASP A 441 -26.09 -11.03 25.14
N TYR A 442 -25.73 -11.38 26.38
CA TYR A 442 -25.89 -10.50 27.55
C TYR A 442 -25.02 -9.23 27.43
N LEU A 443 -23.71 -9.39 27.19
CA LEU A 443 -22.77 -8.28 27.08
C LEU A 443 -23.16 -7.28 25.97
N PHE A 444 -23.58 -7.75 24.81
CA PHE A 444 -24.03 -6.88 23.72
C PHE A 444 -25.25 -6.03 24.10
N VAL A 445 -26.25 -6.64 24.76
CA VAL A 445 -27.44 -5.90 25.21
C VAL A 445 -27.06 -4.85 26.25
N GLU A 446 -26.22 -5.20 27.22
CA GLU A 446 -25.74 -4.26 28.24
C GLU A 446 -24.92 -3.11 27.63
N LEU A 447 -24.11 -3.38 26.61
CA LEU A 447 -23.37 -2.34 25.88
C LEU A 447 -24.28 -1.39 25.11
N ILE A 448 -25.33 -1.91 24.46
CA ILE A 448 -26.34 -1.08 23.81
C ILE A 448 -27.00 -0.13 24.83
N GLU A 449 -27.38 -0.65 25.99
CA GLU A 449 -27.99 0.15 27.07
C GLU A 449 -26.99 1.15 27.68
N TRP A 450 -25.72 0.78 27.83
CA TRP A 450 -24.66 1.70 28.23
C TRP A 450 -24.49 2.84 27.21
N GLY A 451 -24.36 2.50 25.92
CA GLY A 451 -24.21 3.49 24.86
C GLY A 451 -25.36 4.49 24.81
N ARG A 452 -26.60 4.01 25.04
CA ARG A 452 -27.78 4.88 25.13
C ARG A 452 -27.70 5.83 26.32
N ARG A 453 -27.29 5.34 27.50
CA ARG A 453 -27.11 6.18 28.71
C ARG A 453 -26.02 7.24 28.52
N GLU A 454 -24.97 6.90 27.78
CA GLU A 454 -23.84 7.78 27.45
C GLU A 454 -24.12 8.75 26.29
N GLY A 455 -25.33 8.72 25.72
CA GLY A 455 -25.77 9.64 24.67
C GLY A 455 -25.29 9.31 23.25
N TYR A 456 -24.86 8.09 22.98
CA TYR A 456 -24.49 7.68 21.62
C TYR A 456 -25.71 7.49 20.72
N GLN A 457 -25.54 7.72 19.41
CA GLN A 457 -26.61 7.51 18.43
C GLN A 457 -26.63 6.06 17.89
N ALA A 458 -25.46 5.44 17.73
CA ALA A 458 -25.33 4.08 17.21
C ALA A 458 -24.23 3.27 17.93
N ILE A 459 -24.35 1.93 17.86
CA ILE A 459 -23.23 1.01 18.08
C ILE A 459 -22.86 0.36 16.75
N GLU A 460 -21.57 0.37 16.42
CA GLU A 460 -21.02 -0.39 15.29
C GLU A 460 -20.40 -1.69 15.79
N PHE A 461 -20.73 -2.80 15.14
CA PHE A 461 -20.18 -4.12 15.49
C PHE A 461 -18.94 -4.49 14.67
N GLY A 462 -18.33 -3.51 13.99
CA GLY A 462 -17.22 -3.71 13.08
C GLY A 462 -17.60 -4.42 11.77
N MET A 463 -16.59 -4.66 10.92
CA MET A 463 -16.76 -5.20 9.57
C MET A 463 -17.14 -6.70 9.59
N ALA A 464 -17.98 -7.11 8.64
CA ALA A 464 -18.12 -8.47 8.16
C ALA A 464 -17.47 -8.54 6.77
N PRO A 465 -16.21 -9.01 6.66
CA PRO A 465 -15.49 -9.06 5.40
C PRO A 465 -16.25 -9.84 4.34
N LEU A 466 -16.14 -9.41 3.08
CA LEU A 466 -16.72 -10.04 1.89
C LEU A 466 -18.25 -10.18 1.88
N SER A 467 -18.92 -9.69 2.92
CA SER A 467 -20.37 -9.69 2.98
C SER A 467 -21.00 -8.67 2.03
N GLY A 468 -22.17 -9.00 1.50
CA GLY A 468 -22.88 -8.16 0.54
C GLY A 468 -22.18 -8.03 -0.82
N LEU A 469 -21.23 -8.91 -1.13
CA LEU A 469 -20.73 -9.11 -2.50
C LEU A 469 -21.72 -10.00 -3.26
N GLU A 470 -22.04 -9.64 -4.50
CA GLU A 470 -23.00 -10.38 -5.32
C GLU A 470 -22.28 -11.22 -6.38
N ASP A 471 -22.70 -12.48 -6.53
CA ASP A 471 -22.31 -13.34 -7.65
C ASP A 471 -23.32 -13.22 -8.80
N ARG A 472 -23.22 -12.12 -9.56
CA ARG A 472 -23.99 -11.92 -10.80
C ARG A 472 -23.09 -12.08 -12.03
N PRO A 473 -23.61 -12.48 -13.21
CA PRO A 473 -22.80 -12.71 -14.41
C PRO A 473 -21.90 -11.54 -14.82
N LEU A 474 -22.38 -10.30 -14.62
CA LEU A 474 -21.67 -9.05 -14.94
C LEU A 474 -20.92 -8.44 -13.73
N ALA A 475 -20.93 -9.09 -12.57
CA ALA A 475 -20.19 -8.62 -11.41
C ALA A 475 -18.67 -8.71 -11.65
N PRO A 476 -17.87 -7.80 -11.10
CA PRO A 476 -16.42 -7.87 -11.21
C PRO A 476 -15.90 -9.22 -10.72
N VAL A 477 -14.86 -9.76 -11.36
CA VAL A 477 -14.24 -11.05 -11.00
C VAL A 477 -13.90 -11.11 -9.51
N LEU A 478 -13.36 -10.01 -8.96
CA LEU A 478 -13.01 -9.93 -7.54
C LEU A 478 -14.24 -10.03 -6.62
N SER A 479 -15.40 -9.49 -7.02
CA SER A 479 -16.65 -9.64 -6.26
C SER A 479 -17.13 -11.09 -6.27
N ARG A 480 -17.04 -11.77 -7.41
CA ARG A 480 -17.43 -13.19 -7.52
C ARG A 480 -16.50 -14.11 -6.73
N VAL A 481 -15.19 -13.87 -6.80
CA VAL A 481 -14.19 -14.61 -5.99
C VAL A 481 -14.43 -14.32 -4.50
N GLY A 482 -14.68 -13.07 -4.13
CA GLY A 482 -15.00 -12.70 -2.75
C GLY A 482 -16.29 -13.33 -2.25
N ALA A 483 -17.36 -13.33 -3.07
CA ALA A 483 -18.62 -13.99 -2.77
C ALA A 483 -18.43 -15.51 -2.60
N LEU A 484 -17.64 -16.14 -3.47
CA LEU A 484 -17.30 -17.56 -3.36
C LEU A 484 -16.53 -17.87 -2.07
N ILE A 485 -15.56 -17.03 -1.68
CA ILE A 485 -14.83 -17.17 -0.41
C ILE A 485 -15.78 -16.94 0.78
N PHE A 486 -16.71 -15.99 0.70
CA PHE A 486 -17.70 -15.78 1.76
C PHE A 486 -18.65 -16.98 1.89
N GLU A 487 -19.10 -17.56 0.78
CA GLU A 487 -20.01 -18.71 0.73
C GLU A 487 -19.35 -20.02 1.17
N ARG A 488 -18.11 -20.27 0.74
CA ARG A 488 -17.43 -21.57 0.90
C ARG A 488 -16.24 -21.56 1.87
N GLY A 489 -15.83 -20.39 2.33
CA GLY A 489 -14.65 -20.20 3.20
C GLY A 489 -14.93 -20.33 4.70
N GLU A 490 -16.13 -20.74 5.11
CA GLU A 490 -16.53 -20.94 6.52
C GLU A 490 -15.54 -21.84 7.31
N GLU A 491 -14.99 -22.88 6.66
CA GLU A 491 -13.99 -23.77 7.28
C GLU A 491 -12.63 -23.08 7.56
N ILE A 492 -12.37 -21.96 6.88
CA ILE A 492 -11.11 -21.20 6.98
C ILE A 492 -11.31 -19.94 7.84
N TYR A 493 -12.47 -19.28 7.71
CA TYR A 493 -12.87 -18.08 8.45
C TYR A 493 -14.40 -18.08 8.68
N ASN A 494 -14.84 -17.92 9.93
CA ASN A 494 -16.25 -17.90 10.37
C ASN A 494 -16.98 -16.59 9.98
N PHE A 495 -16.93 -16.19 8.71
CA PHE A 495 -17.49 -14.91 8.25
C PHE A 495 -19.02 -14.91 8.25
N GLN A 496 -19.68 -16.04 7.95
CA GLN A 496 -21.13 -16.12 7.96
C GLN A 496 -21.66 -16.19 9.39
N GLY A 497 -21.00 -16.94 10.28
CA GLY A 497 -21.35 -16.96 11.70
C GLY A 497 -21.27 -15.57 12.34
N VAL A 498 -20.25 -14.77 12.02
CA VAL A 498 -20.14 -13.38 12.48
C VAL A 498 -21.26 -12.50 11.90
N ARG A 499 -21.60 -12.62 10.61
CA ARG A 499 -22.71 -11.87 9.99
C ARG A 499 -24.05 -12.25 10.60
N ALA A 500 -24.33 -13.54 10.72
CA ALA A 500 -25.58 -14.07 11.27
C ALA A 500 -25.73 -13.68 12.75
N TYR A 501 -24.65 -13.71 13.52
CA TYR A 501 -24.65 -13.25 14.90
C TYR A 501 -25.01 -11.76 15.00
N LYS A 502 -24.39 -10.91 14.18
CA LYS A 502 -24.72 -9.47 14.10
C LYS A 502 -26.16 -9.22 13.65
N GLY A 503 -26.69 -10.08 12.78
CA GLY A 503 -28.08 -10.02 12.30
C GLY A 503 -29.14 -10.13 13.40
N LYS A 504 -28.82 -10.73 14.56
CA LYS A 504 -29.75 -10.83 15.71
C LYS A 504 -30.23 -9.48 16.23
N TYR A 505 -29.46 -8.42 16.01
CA TYR A 505 -29.74 -7.08 16.53
C TYR A 505 -30.55 -6.22 15.55
N ASP A 506 -30.84 -6.71 14.34
CA ASP A 506 -31.49 -5.98 13.24
C ASP A 506 -30.69 -4.73 12.81
N PRO A 507 -29.39 -4.88 12.44
CA PRO A 507 -28.54 -3.75 12.09
C PRO A 507 -28.82 -3.20 10.68
N VAL A 508 -28.47 -1.94 10.47
CA VAL A 508 -28.28 -1.36 9.15
C VAL A 508 -26.90 -1.78 8.63
N TRP A 509 -26.87 -2.47 7.49
CA TRP A 509 -25.63 -2.88 6.82
C TRP A 509 -25.08 -1.73 5.97
N ARG A 510 -23.87 -1.26 6.28
CA ARG A 510 -23.19 -0.18 5.57
C ARG A 510 -22.06 -0.74 4.73
N PRO A 511 -21.99 -0.44 3.42
CA PRO A 511 -20.95 -0.98 2.56
C PRO A 511 -19.59 -0.33 2.86
N ARG A 512 -18.56 -1.16 2.90
CA ARG A 512 -17.17 -0.74 3.09
C ARG A 512 -16.38 -0.93 1.81
N TYR A 513 -15.51 0.02 1.51
CA TYR A 513 -14.78 0.09 0.26
C TYR A 513 -13.27 0.10 0.45
N ILE A 514 -12.60 -0.39 -0.59
CA ILE A 514 -11.17 -0.17 -0.81
C ILE A 514 -10.99 0.71 -2.05
N ALA A 515 -9.99 1.56 -2.02
CA ALA A 515 -9.59 2.39 -3.14
C ALA A 515 -8.10 2.26 -3.45
N ALA A 516 -7.75 2.25 -4.74
CA ALA A 516 -6.37 2.26 -5.22
C ALA A 516 -6.27 2.98 -6.59
N PRO A 517 -5.08 3.45 -7.02
CA PRO A 517 -4.91 4.22 -8.26
C PRO A 517 -5.46 3.56 -9.54
N ASN A 518 -5.55 2.23 -9.58
CA ASN A 518 -6.17 1.49 -10.68
C ASN A 518 -6.74 0.16 -10.19
N LYS A 519 -7.62 -0.45 -11.00
CA LYS A 519 -8.35 -1.68 -10.64
C LYS A 519 -7.41 -2.87 -10.34
N TRP A 520 -6.26 -2.96 -11.01
CA TRP A 520 -5.30 -4.05 -10.82
C TRP A 520 -4.45 -3.90 -9.56
N ALA A 521 -4.34 -2.68 -9.01
CA ALA A 521 -3.68 -2.45 -7.73
C ALA A 521 -4.52 -2.96 -6.54
N ILE A 522 -5.85 -3.03 -6.67
CA ILE A 522 -6.75 -3.40 -5.57
C ILE A 522 -6.43 -4.79 -4.99
N PRO A 523 -6.31 -5.88 -5.78
CA PRO A 523 -5.93 -7.19 -5.25
C PRO A 523 -4.59 -7.19 -4.50
N LEU A 524 -3.61 -6.42 -4.99
CA LEU A 524 -2.29 -6.31 -4.36
C LEU A 524 -2.38 -5.58 -3.01
N VAL A 525 -3.12 -4.46 -2.97
CA VAL A 525 -3.34 -3.72 -1.72
C VAL A 525 -4.12 -4.57 -0.71
N LEU A 526 -5.13 -5.33 -1.14
CA LEU A 526 -5.85 -6.27 -0.27
C LEU A 526 -4.93 -7.36 0.30
N ALA A 527 -4.08 -7.97 -0.54
CA ALA A 527 -3.14 -8.97 -0.08
C ALA A 527 -2.13 -8.40 0.93
N ASP A 528 -1.58 -7.22 0.64
CA ASP A 528 -0.66 -6.54 1.53
C ASP A 528 -1.33 -6.12 2.86
N MET A 529 -2.58 -5.69 2.80
CA MET A 529 -3.41 -5.36 3.99
C MET A 529 -3.69 -6.60 4.85
N GLY A 530 -4.05 -7.73 4.24
CA GLY A 530 -4.26 -8.98 4.96
C GLY A 530 -2.99 -9.43 5.70
N LEU A 531 -1.84 -9.27 5.06
CA LEU A 531 -0.56 -9.62 5.67
C LEU A 531 -0.07 -8.60 6.72
N LEU A 532 -0.44 -7.32 6.60
CA LEU A 532 -0.24 -6.34 7.68
C LEU A 532 -1.09 -6.68 8.90
N THR A 533 -2.29 -7.24 8.68
CA THR A 533 -3.22 -7.60 9.75
C THR A 533 -2.81 -8.89 10.46
N SER A 534 -2.20 -9.83 9.74
CA SER A 534 -1.78 -11.13 10.28
C SER A 534 -0.41 -11.14 10.95
N GLY A 535 0.27 -9.99 11.14
CA GLY A 535 1.66 -9.95 11.62
C GLY A 535 2.69 -10.52 10.62
N GLY A 536 2.35 -10.57 9.33
CA GLY A 536 3.17 -11.15 8.26
C GLY A 536 2.96 -12.66 8.04
N VAL A 537 3.89 -13.27 7.28
CA VAL A 537 3.80 -14.70 6.90
C VAL A 537 3.99 -15.63 8.11
N SER A 538 4.78 -15.22 9.10
CA SER A 538 5.00 -16.01 10.32
C SER A 538 3.76 -16.06 11.21
N GLY A 539 2.96 -15.00 11.27
CA GLY A 539 1.71 -14.99 12.03
C GLY A 539 0.60 -15.82 11.40
N LEU A 540 0.63 -16.04 10.07
CA LEU A 540 -0.22 -17.01 9.38
C LEU A 540 0.16 -18.47 9.69
N ALA A 541 1.43 -18.73 10.01
CA ALA A 541 1.96 -20.08 10.28
C ALA A 541 1.81 -20.53 11.74
N LYS A 542 1.55 -19.60 12.70
CA LYS A 542 1.23 -19.92 14.10
C LYS A 542 -0.21 -20.41 14.22
N ARG A 543 -0.50 -21.58 13.66
CA ARG A 543 -1.79 -22.28 13.82
C ARG A 543 -1.54 -23.53 14.67
N PRO A 544 -2.25 -23.74 15.78
CA PRO A 544 -2.15 -25.00 16.50
C PRO A 544 -2.68 -26.13 15.61
N LYS A 545 -1.94 -27.25 15.57
CA LYS A 545 -2.46 -28.51 15.02
C LYS A 545 -3.60 -28.95 15.93
N LYS A 546 -4.74 -29.31 15.33
CA LYS A 546 -5.87 -29.92 16.04
C LYS A 546 -5.41 -31.28 16.58
N GLY A 547 -4.99 -31.35 17.85
CA GLY A 547 -4.55 -32.61 18.46
C GLY A 547 -3.72 -32.55 19.75
N ASP A 548 -3.16 -31.41 20.15
CA ASP A 548 -2.39 -31.37 21.40
C ASP A 548 -3.31 -31.13 22.62
N GLU A 549 -3.55 -32.18 23.40
CA GLU A 549 -4.17 -32.09 24.72
C GLU A 549 -3.37 -31.13 25.62
N ALA A 550 -4.08 -30.20 26.25
CA ALA A 550 -3.49 -29.18 27.11
C ALA A 550 -2.83 -29.80 28.37
N PRO A 551 -1.67 -29.32 28.82
CA PRO A 551 -1.18 -29.65 30.16
C PRO A 551 -2.11 -29.01 31.20
N GLY A 552 -2.60 -29.83 32.13
CA GLY A 552 -3.51 -29.41 33.19
C GLY A 552 -2.95 -28.26 34.03
N LEU A 553 -3.84 -27.33 34.40
CA LEU A 553 -3.56 -26.24 35.34
C LEU A 553 -2.96 -26.81 36.65
N PRO A 554 -1.92 -26.19 37.21
CA PRO A 554 -1.44 -26.58 38.54
C PRO A 554 -2.52 -26.25 39.57
N THR A 555 -3.03 -27.28 40.23
CA THR A 555 -3.81 -27.15 41.47
C THR A 555 -2.97 -26.41 42.50
N ALA A 556 -3.44 -25.25 42.94
CA ALA A 556 -2.89 -24.55 44.09
C ALA A 556 -3.14 -25.39 45.35
N ALA A 557 -2.09 -25.61 46.13
CA ALA A 557 -2.14 -26.08 47.52
C ALA A 557 -2.19 -24.89 48.47
#